data_AF-D1QPR4-F1
#
_entry.id   AF-D1QPR4-F1
#
_cell.length_a   1.000
_cell.length_b   1.000
_cell.length_c   1.000
_cell.angle_alpha   90.00
_cell.angle_beta   90.00
_cell.angle_gamma   90.00
#
_symmetry.space_group_name_H-M   'P 1'
#
loop_
_entity.id
_entity.type
_entity.pdbx_description
1 polymer ?
#
loop_
_entity_poly.entity_id
_entity_poly.type
_entity_poly.pdbx_seq_one_letter_code
_entity_poly.pdbx_strand_id
1 'polypeptide(L)'
;TIAAETPNKPTDKDQLGHEAFQASLGMYRNPARQYALPRIQYTSEMTRYVRKKQEAATAESHYVLGQSETATLVTGSVVDLKSSFLERVGSLTSESLGEFFITEITHTVGEECYYSNTFKAIPAVVDTLPEPEVEMPIAEPQMARVTRNDDKFGHGRVQVQMNWQTEKMSTDWLCVMAPDGGSSDQVKSNRGFVFIPEVGDHVLVGFRHGDPNRPYVMGSLFNGTTEREDLQRTI
;
A
#
# COMPACT_ATOMS: atom_id res chain seq x y z
N THR A 1 1.54 19.02 -5.22
CA THR A 1 1.30 17.57 -5.12
C THR A 1 2.64 16.89 -5.00
N ILE A 2 2.84 16.01 -4.02
CA ILE A 2 4.13 15.32 -3.83
C ILE A 2 4.19 14.17 -4.84
N ALA A 3 5.31 14.07 -5.56
CA ALA A 3 5.59 13.01 -6.51
C ALA A 3 7.08 12.65 -6.44
N ALA A 4 7.41 11.40 -6.71
CA ALA A 4 8.78 10.92 -6.85
C ALA A 4 8.83 9.86 -7.95
N GLU A 5 9.99 9.75 -8.61
CA GLU A 5 10.24 8.76 -9.65
C GLU A 5 10.98 7.55 -9.07
N THR A 6 10.75 6.37 -9.66
CA THR A 6 11.53 5.16 -9.37
C THR A 6 12.94 5.30 -9.93
N PRO A 7 14.00 5.06 -9.15
CA PRO A 7 15.36 5.10 -9.68
C PRO A 7 15.58 4.01 -10.76
N ASN A 8 16.09 4.35 -11.93
CA ASN A 8 16.42 3.36 -12.98
C ASN A 8 17.69 2.53 -12.68
N LYS A 9 18.10 2.47 -11.42
CA LYS A 9 19.26 1.71 -10.95
C LYS A 9 18.84 0.81 -9.79
N PRO A 10 19.01 -0.52 -9.91
CA PRO A 10 18.74 -1.42 -8.79
C PRO A 10 19.84 -1.23 -7.74
N THR A 11 19.44 -1.13 -6.46
CA THR A 11 20.38 -0.92 -5.35
C THR A 11 20.73 -2.25 -4.65
N ASP A 12 19.89 -3.26 -4.80
CA ASP A 12 19.82 -4.48 -4.01
C ASP A 12 19.71 -5.76 -4.89
N LYS A 13 20.59 -5.87 -5.90
CA LYS A 13 20.60 -7.02 -6.82
C LYS A 13 21.98 -7.64 -6.96
N ASP A 14 21.97 -8.96 -7.08
CA ASP A 14 23.09 -9.74 -7.57
C ASP A 14 23.29 -9.52 -9.07
N GLN A 15 24.31 -10.16 -9.66
CA GLN A 15 24.63 -9.95 -11.08
C GLN A 15 23.46 -10.34 -12.00
N LEU A 16 22.83 -11.50 -11.76
CA LEU A 16 21.73 -11.98 -12.59
C LEU A 16 20.47 -11.13 -12.39
N GLY A 17 20.16 -10.75 -11.16
CA GLY A 17 19.07 -9.82 -10.86
C GLY A 17 19.26 -8.46 -11.53
N HIS A 18 20.50 -7.96 -11.62
CA HIS A 18 20.82 -6.72 -12.33
C HIS A 18 20.58 -6.83 -13.83
N GLU A 19 21.07 -7.90 -14.47
CA GLU A 19 20.88 -8.14 -15.90
C GLU A 19 19.39 -8.30 -16.26
N ALA A 20 18.63 -9.04 -15.45
CA ALA A 20 17.19 -9.17 -15.60
C ALA A 20 16.47 -7.82 -15.48
N PHE A 21 16.88 -6.97 -14.54
CA PHE A 21 16.33 -5.63 -14.39
C PHE A 21 16.61 -4.73 -15.61
N GLN A 22 17.84 -4.76 -16.15
CA GLN A 22 18.19 -3.99 -17.36
C GLN A 22 17.40 -4.46 -18.59
N ALA A 23 17.23 -5.78 -18.74
CA ALA A 23 16.41 -6.34 -19.81
C ALA A 23 14.95 -5.86 -19.72
N SER A 24 14.38 -5.86 -18.51
CA SER A 24 13.04 -5.32 -18.24
C SER A 24 12.91 -3.85 -18.62
N LEU A 25 13.87 -2.99 -18.22
CA LEU A 25 13.89 -1.58 -18.62
C LEU A 25 13.93 -1.38 -20.14
N GLY A 26 14.63 -2.25 -20.87
CA GLY A 26 14.68 -2.23 -22.33
C GLY A 26 13.32 -2.51 -22.98
N MET A 27 12.52 -3.38 -22.36
CA MET A 27 11.20 -3.83 -22.83
C MET A 27 10.08 -2.86 -22.42
N TYR A 28 10.11 -2.36 -21.18
CA TYR A 28 9.08 -1.48 -20.62
C TYR A 28 9.57 -0.02 -20.51
N ARG A 29 9.46 0.71 -21.62
CA ARG A 29 9.98 2.09 -21.73
C ARG A 29 9.06 3.17 -21.21
N ASN A 30 7.76 2.88 -21.12
CA ASN A 30 6.75 3.86 -20.73
C ASN A 30 6.57 3.82 -19.20
N PRO A 31 6.78 4.94 -18.49
CA PRO A 31 6.59 4.98 -17.05
C PRO A 31 5.10 4.84 -16.71
N ALA A 32 4.79 3.97 -15.74
CA ALA A 32 3.47 3.87 -15.17
C ALA A 32 3.28 4.92 -14.08
N ARG A 33 2.16 5.67 -14.11
CA ARG A 33 1.78 6.59 -13.05
C ARG A 33 0.87 5.87 -12.07
N GLN A 34 1.28 5.82 -10.80
CA GLN A 34 0.50 5.22 -9.72
C GLN A 34 0.40 6.20 -8.56
N TYR A 35 -0.67 6.09 -7.77
CA TYR A 35 -0.78 6.78 -6.50
C TYR A 35 -0.17 5.92 -5.39
N ALA A 36 0.41 6.55 -4.39
CA ALA A 36 0.82 5.84 -3.19
C ALA A 36 -0.42 5.40 -2.42
N LEU A 37 -0.45 4.14 -1.98
CA LEU A 37 -1.47 3.63 -1.06
C LEU A 37 -1.44 4.43 0.26
N PRO A 38 -0.30 4.51 0.98
CA PRO A 38 -0.24 5.29 2.21
C PRO A 38 -0.41 6.79 1.95
N ARG A 39 -0.95 7.50 2.94
CA ARG A 39 -0.96 8.96 2.96
C ARG A 39 0.47 9.44 3.23
N ILE A 40 1.00 10.23 2.29
CA ILE A 40 2.37 10.75 2.35
C ILE A 40 2.31 12.24 2.63
N GLN A 41 3.05 12.67 3.65
CA GLN A 41 3.10 14.07 4.07
C GLN A 41 4.35 14.77 3.56
N TYR A 42 5.47 14.04 3.44
CA TYR A 42 6.76 14.61 3.09
C TYR A 42 7.36 13.97 1.83
N THR A 43 8.15 14.73 1.07
CA THR A 43 8.80 14.22 -0.15
C THR A 43 9.75 13.06 0.13
N SER A 44 10.47 13.08 1.26
CA SER A 44 11.36 11.99 1.67
C SER A 44 10.63 10.67 1.88
N GLU A 45 9.40 10.71 2.41
CA GLU A 45 8.55 9.52 2.54
C GLU A 45 8.14 8.98 1.17
N MET A 46 7.81 9.86 0.22
CA MET A 46 7.51 9.47 -1.16
C MET A 46 8.71 8.78 -1.81
N THR A 47 9.89 9.39 -1.74
CA THR A 47 11.11 8.80 -2.30
C THR A 47 11.39 7.43 -1.69
N ARG A 48 11.26 7.29 -0.36
CA ARG A 48 11.45 6.00 0.32
C ARG A 48 10.42 4.96 -0.09
N TYR A 49 9.15 5.36 -0.21
CA TYR A 49 8.06 4.47 -0.63
C TYR A 49 8.28 3.94 -2.04
N VAL A 50 8.56 4.85 -2.99
CA VAL A 50 8.78 4.48 -4.40
C VAL A 50 10.01 3.58 -4.54
N ARG A 51 11.08 3.88 -3.81
CA ARG A 51 12.29 3.05 -3.78
C ARG A 51 11.99 1.63 -3.27
N LYS A 52 11.34 1.49 -2.11
CA LYS A 52 10.96 0.19 -1.56
C LYS A 52 10.04 -0.60 -2.49
N LYS A 53 9.08 0.06 -3.12
CA LYS A 53 8.17 -0.56 -4.07
C LYS A 53 8.91 -1.15 -5.27
N GLN A 54 9.93 -0.44 -5.77
CA GLN A 54 10.77 -0.95 -6.83
C GLN A 54 11.66 -2.10 -6.36
N GLU A 55 12.33 -1.97 -5.21
CA GLU A 55 13.17 -3.02 -4.62
C GLU A 55 12.35 -4.33 -4.47
N ALA A 56 11.15 -4.24 -3.89
CA ALA A 56 10.21 -5.34 -3.75
C ALA A 56 9.76 -5.93 -5.10
N ALA A 57 9.33 -5.10 -6.06
CA ALA A 57 8.87 -5.58 -7.37
C ALA A 57 9.98 -6.26 -8.19
N THR A 58 11.24 -5.91 -7.91
CA THR A 58 12.41 -6.46 -8.59
C THR A 58 13.09 -7.56 -7.78
N ALA A 59 12.67 -7.80 -6.52
CA ALA A 59 13.20 -8.86 -5.66
C ALA A 59 13.10 -10.24 -6.32
N GLU A 60 12.01 -10.50 -7.04
CA GLU A 60 11.79 -11.76 -7.75
C GLU A 60 12.30 -11.76 -9.20
N SER A 61 13.07 -10.74 -9.64
CA SER A 61 13.64 -10.76 -11.00
C SER A 61 14.63 -11.92 -11.19
N HIS A 62 15.25 -12.36 -10.10
CA HIS A 62 16.07 -13.55 -10.03
C HIS A 62 15.64 -14.37 -8.81
N TYR A 63 15.30 -15.63 -9.03
CA TYR A 63 15.01 -16.60 -7.97
C TYR A 63 15.50 -17.98 -8.40
N VAL A 64 15.66 -18.86 -7.42
CA VAL A 64 16.06 -20.25 -7.61
C VAL A 64 14.98 -21.18 -7.07
N LEU A 65 14.78 -22.29 -7.76
CA LEU A 65 13.95 -23.40 -7.29
C LEU A 65 14.89 -24.56 -6.95
N GLY A 66 14.75 -25.08 -5.74
CA GLY A 66 15.59 -26.16 -5.21
C GLY A 66 14.76 -27.29 -4.62
N GLN A 67 15.36 -28.47 -4.55
CA GLN A 67 14.84 -29.61 -3.81
C GLN A 67 15.90 -30.05 -2.78
N SER A 68 15.46 -30.44 -1.59
CA SER A 68 16.34 -30.89 -0.51
C SER A 68 15.69 -31.99 0.32
N GLU A 69 16.51 -32.77 1.02
CA GLU A 69 16.10 -33.77 2.02
C GLU A 69 16.37 -33.27 3.45
N THR A 70 16.80 -32.02 3.61
CA THR A 70 17.06 -31.43 4.93
C THR A 70 15.76 -30.99 5.61
N ALA A 71 15.41 -31.62 6.73
CA ALA A 71 14.19 -31.33 7.50
C ALA A 71 14.18 -29.97 8.21
N THR A 72 15.36 -29.37 8.42
CA THR A 72 15.51 -28.16 9.23
C THR A 72 15.34 -26.86 8.44
N LEU A 73 15.27 -26.93 7.11
CA LEU A 73 15.04 -25.75 6.28
C LEU A 73 13.61 -25.25 6.51
N VAL A 74 13.47 -23.94 6.65
CA VAL A 74 12.16 -23.28 6.82
C VAL A 74 12.15 -21.98 6.02
N THR A 75 10.96 -21.41 5.80
CA THR A 75 10.85 -20.06 5.29
C THR A 75 11.68 -19.10 6.14
N GLY A 76 12.52 -18.29 5.49
CA GLY A 76 13.46 -17.38 6.13
C GLY A 76 14.86 -17.94 6.38
N SER A 77 15.10 -19.22 6.09
CA SER A 77 16.45 -19.78 6.09
C SER A 77 17.28 -19.20 4.94
N VAL A 78 18.57 -18.96 5.18
CA VAL A 78 19.55 -18.59 4.15
C VAL A 78 20.34 -19.82 3.75
N VAL A 79 20.43 -20.10 2.46
CA VAL A 79 21.14 -21.24 1.88
C VAL A 79 22.24 -20.75 0.94
N ASP A 80 23.43 -21.32 1.08
CA ASP A 80 24.56 -21.11 0.15
C ASP A 80 24.51 -22.17 -0.94
N LEU A 81 24.27 -21.76 -2.19
CA LEU A 81 24.20 -22.68 -3.32
C LEU A 81 25.57 -22.84 -3.95
N LYS A 82 26.01 -24.08 -4.19
CA LYS A 82 27.31 -24.39 -4.82
C LYS A 82 27.12 -25.20 -6.09
N SER A 83 27.87 -24.86 -7.14
CA SER A 83 27.81 -25.58 -8.41
C SER A 83 28.94 -26.60 -8.54
N SER A 84 28.60 -27.85 -8.84
CA SER A 84 29.56 -28.90 -9.22
C SER A 84 29.85 -28.91 -10.74
N PHE A 85 29.18 -28.08 -11.54
CA PHE A 85 29.44 -28.00 -12.98
C PHE A 85 30.86 -27.50 -13.29
N LEU A 86 31.41 -26.61 -12.46
CA LEU A 86 32.78 -26.11 -12.59
C LEU A 86 33.84 -27.18 -12.26
N GLU A 87 33.52 -28.15 -11.39
CA GLU A 87 34.38 -29.31 -11.13
C GLU A 87 34.56 -30.19 -12.38
N ARG A 88 33.53 -30.30 -13.22
CA ARG A 88 33.57 -31.07 -14.48
C ARG A 88 34.40 -30.41 -15.58
N VAL A 89 34.64 -29.10 -15.51
CA VAL A 89 35.43 -28.34 -16.51
C VAL A 89 36.92 -28.27 -16.13
N GLY A 90 37.32 -28.94 -15.04
CA GLY A 90 38.73 -29.06 -14.61
C GLY A 90 39.17 -28.01 -13.59
N SER A 91 38.25 -27.18 -13.08
CA SER A 91 38.50 -26.30 -11.94
C SER A 91 37.95 -26.95 -10.67
N LEU A 92 38.81 -27.36 -9.74
CA LEU A 92 38.47 -28.07 -8.48
C LEU A 92 37.75 -27.20 -7.44
N THR A 93 37.17 -26.07 -7.81
CA THR A 93 36.54 -25.13 -6.89
C THR A 93 35.02 -25.25 -6.98
N SER A 94 34.39 -25.68 -5.89
CA SER A 94 32.96 -25.50 -5.67
C SER A 94 32.69 -23.99 -5.56
N GLU A 95 32.52 -23.30 -6.69
CA GLU A 95 32.16 -21.89 -6.65
C GLU A 95 30.75 -21.75 -6.10
N SER A 96 30.62 -20.91 -5.07
CA SER A 96 29.31 -20.50 -4.56
C SER A 96 28.63 -19.67 -5.64
N LEU A 97 27.40 -20.06 -5.96
CA LEU A 97 26.47 -19.31 -6.79
C LEU A 97 25.84 -18.14 -6.01
N GLY A 98 26.14 -18.01 -4.72
CA GLY A 98 25.64 -16.98 -3.83
C GLY A 98 24.76 -17.53 -2.71
N GLU A 99 24.46 -16.63 -1.78
CA GLU A 99 23.51 -16.87 -0.68
C GLU A 99 22.09 -16.50 -1.10
N PHE A 100 21.14 -17.37 -0.79
CA PHE A 100 19.74 -17.21 -1.14
C PHE A 100 18.85 -17.33 0.10
N PHE A 101 17.87 -16.45 0.23
CA PHE A 101 16.87 -16.42 1.28
C PHE A 101 15.61 -17.16 0.82
N ILE A 102 15.20 -18.20 1.55
CA ILE A 102 14.01 -19.02 1.23
C ILE A 102 12.73 -18.22 1.50
N THR A 103 11.95 -17.95 0.46
CA THR A 103 10.66 -17.25 0.55
C THR A 103 9.48 -18.20 0.61
N GLU A 104 9.60 -19.39 0.00
CA GLU A 104 8.56 -20.41 -0.02
C GLU A 104 9.21 -21.78 0.12
N ILE A 105 8.62 -22.67 0.94
CA ILE A 105 9.06 -24.06 1.07
C ILE A 105 7.86 -24.96 1.30
N THR A 106 7.83 -26.09 0.62
CA THR A 106 6.82 -27.14 0.79
C THR A 106 7.51 -28.42 1.25
N HIS A 107 7.10 -28.94 2.39
CA HIS A 107 7.59 -30.19 2.96
C HIS A 107 6.65 -31.34 2.61
N THR A 108 7.20 -32.44 2.11
CA THR A 108 6.48 -33.66 1.78
C THR A 108 7.04 -34.81 2.60
N VAL A 109 6.18 -35.47 3.37
CA VAL A 109 6.51 -36.67 4.14
C VAL A 109 5.64 -37.82 3.64
N GLY A 110 6.28 -38.92 3.24
CA GLY A 110 5.61 -40.13 2.75
C GLY A 110 5.66 -41.29 3.75
N GLU A 111 5.12 -42.43 3.32
CA GLU A 111 5.33 -43.71 3.99
C GLU A 111 6.82 -44.10 3.94
N GLU A 112 7.27 -45.00 4.83
CA GLU A 112 8.69 -45.42 4.97
C GLU A 112 9.68 -44.31 5.40
N CYS A 113 9.22 -43.25 6.08
CA CYS A 113 10.06 -42.12 6.54
C CYS A 113 10.75 -41.34 5.41
N TYR A 114 10.20 -41.39 4.19
CA TYR A 114 10.67 -40.53 3.10
C TYR A 114 10.31 -39.07 3.39
N TYR A 115 11.32 -38.20 3.39
CA TYR A 115 11.16 -36.75 3.52
C TYR A 115 11.81 -36.06 2.32
N SER A 116 11.12 -35.07 1.77
CA SER A 116 11.69 -34.13 0.81
C SER A 116 11.03 -32.76 0.94
N ASN A 117 11.72 -31.72 0.52
CA ASN A 117 11.14 -30.40 0.36
C ASN A 117 11.50 -29.79 -0.99
N THR A 118 10.63 -28.93 -1.48
CA THR A 118 10.88 -28.03 -2.60
C THR A 118 10.78 -26.60 -2.10
N PHE A 119 11.71 -25.75 -2.51
CA PHE A 119 11.74 -24.36 -2.06
C PHE A 119 12.01 -23.39 -3.20
N LYS A 120 11.50 -22.17 -3.03
CA LYS A 120 11.82 -20.98 -3.82
C LYS A 120 12.63 -20.04 -2.95
N ALA A 121 13.75 -19.55 -3.47
CA ALA A 121 14.60 -18.62 -2.76
C ALA A 121 15.03 -17.47 -3.67
N ILE A 122 15.20 -16.29 -3.08
CA ILE A 122 15.68 -15.06 -3.76
C ILE A 122 17.08 -14.72 -3.24
N PRO A 123 17.92 -13.97 -3.97
CA PRO A 123 19.24 -13.57 -3.48
C PRO A 123 19.18 -12.89 -2.11
N ALA A 124 20.06 -13.27 -1.19
CA ALA A 124 20.10 -12.72 0.17
C ALA A 124 20.55 -11.24 0.24
N VAL A 125 21.08 -10.71 -0.87
CA VAL A 125 21.46 -9.29 -1.03
C VAL A 125 20.26 -8.35 -1.18
N VAL A 126 19.06 -8.89 -1.40
CA VAL A 126 17.83 -8.09 -1.54
C VAL A 126 17.45 -7.46 -0.20
N ASP A 127 17.24 -6.15 -0.19
CA ASP A 127 16.90 -5.38 1.03
C ASP A 127 15.40 -5.39 1.34
N THR A 128 14.55 -5.46 0.31
CA THR A 128 13.09 -5.42 0.45
C THR A 128 12.48 -6.68 -0.15
N LEU A 129 11.72 -7.44 0.66
CA LEU A 129 11.03 -8.64 0.22
C LEU A 129 9.96 -8.33 -0.85
N PRO A 130 9.61 -9.30 -1.70
CA PRO A 130 8.53 -9.18 -2.67
C PRO A 130 7.21 -8.75 -2.01
N GLU A 131 6.45 -7.87 -2.68
CA GLU A 131 5.12 -7.47 -2.21
C GLU A 131 4.16 -8.67 -2.35
N PRO A 132 3.43 -9.06 -1.29
CA PRO A 132 2.44 -10.11 -1.39
C PRO A 132 1.25 -9.65 -2.24
N GLU A 133 0.66 -10.56 -2.99
CA GLU A 133 -0.57 -10.30 -3.73
C GLU A 133 -1.75 -10.30 -2.77
N VAL A 134 -2.22 -9.11 -2.38
CA VAL A 134 -3.33 -8.91 -1.47
C VAL A 134 -4.36 -7.98 -2.10
N GLU A 135 -5.62 -8.41 -2.13
CA GLU A 135 -6.73 -7.56 -2.52
C GLU A 135 -6.96 -6.48 -1.45
N MET A 136 -6.79 -5.21 -1.84
CA MET A 136 -7.03 -4.10 -0.94
C MET A 136 -8.54 -3.82 -0.80
N PRO A 137 -9.04 -3.52 0.41
CA PRO A 137 -10.45 -3.23 0.61
C PRO A 137 -10.85 -1.94 -0.12
N ILE A 138 -12.00 -1.99 -0.79
CA ILE A 138 -12.61 -0.84 -1.45
C ILE A 138 -13.79 -0.37 -0.61
N ALA A 139 -13.81 0.91 -0.26
CA ALA A 139 -14.90 1.54 0.47
C ALA A 139 -15.83 2.31 -0.48
N GLU A 140 -17.11 1.93 -0.46
CA GLU A 140 -18.20 2.68 -1.07
C GLU A 140 -18.65 3.84 -0.15
N PRO A 141 -19.43 4.82 -0.66
CA PRO A 141 -19.97 5.88 0.20
C PRO A 141 -20.78 5.33 1.38
N GLN A 142 -20.50 5.83 2.58
CA GLN A 142 -21.13 5.37 3.82
C GLN A 142 -21.76 6.54 4.58
N MET A 143 -22.89 6.28 5.23
CA MET A 143 -23.46 7.23 6.17
C MET A 143 -22.65 7.23 7.49
N ALA A 144 -22.44 8.41 8.04
CA ALA A 144 -21.77 8.61 9.32
C ALA A 144 -22.46 9.74 10.10
N ARG A 145 -22.22 9.80 11.41
CA ARG A 145 -22.73 10.86 12.28
C ARG A 145 -21.61 11.81 12.68
N VAL A 146 -21.82 13.11 12.57
CA VAL A 146 -20.84 14.11 12.99
C VAL A 146 -20.70 14.08 14.51
N THR A 147 -19.47 13.92 14.98
CA THR A 147 -19.14 13.95 16.41
C THR A 147 -18.53 15.27 16.83
N ARG A 148 -17.77 15.92 15.93
CA ARG A 148 -17.08 17.18 16.19
C ARG A 148 -16.94 18.03 14.94
N ASN A 149 -17.05 19.35 15.09
CA ASN A 149 -16.81 20.35 14.05
C ASN A 149 -15.90 21.50 14.53
N ASP A 150 -15.29 21.36 15.71
CA ASP A 150 -14.43 22.35 16.38
C ASP A 150 -12.96 22.25 15.93
N ASP A 151 -12.71 22.23 14.62
CA ASP A 151 -11.35 22.20 14.08
C ASP A 151 -10.58 23.48 14.45
N LYS A 152 -9.60 23.36 15.35
CA LYS A 152 -8.78 24.47 15.86
C LYS A 152 -8.07 25.27 14.77
N PHE A 153 -7.85 24.68 13.60
CA PHE A 153 -7.19 25.34 12.48
C PHE A 153 -8.16 26.04 11.51
N GLY A 154 -9.48 25.94 11.74
CA GLY A 154 -10.49 26.67 10.97
C GLY A 154 -10.61 26.22 9.50
N HIS A 155 -10.19 25.00 9.16
CA HIS A 155 -10.25 24.50 7.78
C HIS A 155 -11.64 23.98 7.36
N GLY A 156 -12.67 24.13 8.19
CA GLY A 156 -14.01 23.62 7.92
C GLY A 156 -14.07 22.09 7.86
N ARG A 157 -13.27 21.41 8.69
CA ARG A 157 -13.23 19.95 8.78
C ARG A 157 -14.14 19.46 9.91
N VAL A 158 -14.60 18.22 9.80
CA VAL A 158 -15.40 17.55 10.83
C VAL A 158 -14.80 16.19 11.19
N GLN A 159 -15.01 15.73 12.43
CA GLN A 159 -14.84 14.32 12.79
C GLN A 159 -16.21 13.64 12.77
N VAL A 160 -16.24 12.43 12.26
CA VAL A 160 -17.47 11.64 12.17
C VAL A 160 -17.27 10.29 12.85
N GLN A 161 -18.37 9.69 13.25
CA GLN A 161 -18.45 8.31 13.70
C GLN A 161 -19.14 7.51 12.59
N MET A 162 -18.43 6.53 12.03
CA MET A 162 -19.01 5.61 11.06
C MET A 162 -19.98 4.64 11.76
N ASN A 163 -20.97 4.12 11.05
CA ASN A 163 -21.98 3.22 11.65
C ASN A 163 -21.41 1.93 12.27
N TRP A 164 -20.26 1.46 11.78
CA TRP A 164 -19.56 0.28 12.29
C TRP A 164 -18.61 0.59 13.47
N GLN A 165 -18.40 1.86 13.80
CA GLN A 165 -17.54 2.28 14.91
C GLN A 165 -18.29 2.25 16.24
N THR A 166 -17.59 1.84 17.32
CA THR A 166 -18.14 1.91 18.69
C THR A 166 -18.15 3.36 19.22
N GLU A 167 -18.92 3.65 20.28
CA GLU A 167 -19.19 5.01 20.78
C GLU A 167 -17.97 5.89 21.10
N LYS A 168 -16.80 5.29 21.36
CA LYS A 168 -15.56 6.03 21.66
C LYS A 168 -14.67 6.26 20.44
N MET A 169 -15.06 5.76 19.27
CA MET A 169 -14.28 5.84 18.05
C MET A 169 -14.82 6.93 17.13
N SER A 170 -13.91 7.67 16.50
CA SER A 170 -14.22 8.65 15.46
C SER A 170 -13.11 8.64 14.41
N THR A 171 -13.38 9.22 13.25
CA THR A 171 -12.38 9.47 12.23
C THR A 171 -11.39 10.56 12.65
N ASP A 172 -10.30 10.69 11.90
CA ASP A 172 -9.52 11.93 11.85
C ASP A 172 -10.36 13.05 11.21
N TRP A 173 -9.84 14.28 11.19
CA TRP A 173 -10.49 15.45 10.59
C TRP A 173 -10.68 15.27 9.08
N LEU A 174 -11.95 15.23 8.67
CA LEU A 174 -12.35 15.06 7.29
C LEU A 174 -12.67 16.41 6.66
N CYS A 175 -12.17 16.65 5.44
CA CYS A 175 -12.60 17.79 4.65
C CYS A 175 -14.05 17.59 4.20
N VAL A 176 -14.83 18.67 4.26
CA VAL A 176 -16.18 18.73 3.70
C VAL A 176 -16.11 19.20 2.26
N MET A 177 -16.77 18.47 1.35
CA MET A 177 -16.92 18.86 -0.03
C MET A 177 -17.72 20.15 -0.11
N ALA A 178 -17.13 21.19 -0.69
CA ALA A 178 -17.81 22.44 -0.98
C ALA A 178 -18.22 22.46 -2.47
N PRO A 179 -19.46 22.89 -2.80
CA PRO A 179 -19.94 22.98 -4.18
C PRO A 179 -19.20 24.04 -5.02
N ASP A 180 -18.68 25.09 -4.39
CA ASP A 180 -17.71 26.03 -4.97
C ASP A 180 -16.58 26.22 -3.96
N GLY A 181 -15.34 26.12 -4.43
CA GLY A 181 -14.15 26.19 -3.59
C GLY A 181 -12.92 26.49 -4.44
N GLY A 182 -12.08 27.42 -3.99
CA GLY A 182 -10.82 27.75 -4.64
C GLY A 182 -10.29 29.12 -4.29
N SER A 183 -9.04 29.39 -4.65
CA SER A 183 -8.45 30.72 -4.64
C SER A 183 -8.27 31.22 -6.07
N SER A 184 -8.27 32.54 -6.27
CA SER A 184 -7.89 33.15 -7.55
C SER A 184 -6.90 34.29 -7.32
N ASP A 185 -6.27 34.78 -8.39
CA ASP A 185 -5.34 35.92 -8.30
C ASP A 185 -6.01 37.19 -7.72
N GLN A 186 -7.33 37.27 -7.84
CA GLN A 186 -8.17 38.36 -7.34
C GLN A 186 -8.66 38.11 -5.89
N VAL A 187 -8.77 36.85 -5.47
CA VAL A 187 -9.26 36.46 -4.13
C VAL A 187 -8.30 35.43 -3.52
N LYS A 188 -7.42 35.92 -2.62
CA LYS A 188 -6.39 35.11 -1.96
C LYS A 188 -6.92 34.17 -0.87
N SER A 189 -8.13 34.43 -0.35
CA SER A 189 -8.84 33.53 0.57
C SER A 189 -9.74 32.56 -0.21
N ASN A 190 -10.01 31.39 0.36
CA ASN A 190 -10.90 30.40 -0.25
C ASN A 190 -12.28 31.04 -0.51
N ARG A 191 -12.68 31.16 -1.78
CA ARG A 191 -14.01 31.65 -2.19
C ARG A 191 -14.96 30.47 -2.30
N GLY A 192 -16.24 30.72 -2.08
CA GLY A 192 -17.31 29.76 -2.35
C GLY A 192 -18.26 29.58 -1.19
N PHE A 193 -19.20 28.65 -1.37
CA PHE A 193 -20.22 28.33 -0.40
C PHE A 193 -19.74 27.15 0.45
N VAL A 194 -19.52 27.40 1.74
CA VAL A 194 -19.08 26.38 2.70
C VAL A 194 -20.22 26.14 3.68
N PHE A 195 -20.66 24.90 3.78
CA PHE A 195 -21.58 24.43 4.82
C PHE A 195 -20.82 23.44 5.70
N ILE A 196 -20.66 23.75 6.99
CA ILE A 196 -20.02 22.86 7.96
C ILE A 196 -21.15 22.15 8.72
N PRO A 197 -21.27 20.81 8.61
CA PRO A 197 -22.25 20.04 9.37
C PRO A 197 -22.13 20.24 10.88
N GLU A 198 -23.25 20.20 11.59
CA GLU A 198 -23.30 20.32 13.05
C GLU A 198 -23.11 18.97 13.73
N VAL A 199 -22.70 19.00 15.01
CA VAL A 199 -22.59 17.78 15.82
C VAL A 199 -23.96 17.12 15.94
N GLY A 200 -24.04 15.84 15.60
CA GLY A 200 -25.29 15.08 15.55
C GLY A 200 -25.86 14.92 14.14
N ASP A 201 -25.42 15.71 13.16
CA ASP A 201 -25.87 15.57 11.77
C ASP A 201 -25.44 14.23 11.17
N HIS A 202 -26.29 13.70 10.30
CA HIS A 202 -25.93 12.58 9.44
C HIS A 202 -25.30 13.12 8.16
N VAL A 203 -24.18 12.53 7.77
CA VAL A 203 -23.43 12.91 6.57
C VAL A 203 -23.13 11.69 5.73
N LEU A 204 -23.02 11.90 4.42
CA LEU A 204 -22.49 10.90 3.50
C LEU A 204 -20.98 11.08 3.37
N VAL A 205 -20.21 10.04 3.67
CA VAL A 205 -18.75 10.00 3.57
C VAL A 205 -18.35 9.24 2.33
N GLY A 206 -17.62 9.90 1.43
CA GLY A 206 -17.00 9.29 0.25
C GLY A 206 -15.53 8.97 0.48
N PHE A 207 -14.97 8.09 -0.36
CA PHE A 207 -13.58 7.66 -0.27
C PHE A 207 -12.84 7.92 -1.57
N ARG A 208 -11.71 8.63 -1.51
CA ARG A 208 -10.97 8.98 -2.73
C ARG A 208 -10.39 7.72 -3.37
N HIS A 209 -10.76 7.45 -4.63
CA HIS A 209 -10.43 6.20 -5.34
C HIS A 209 -10.90 4.93 -4.62
N GLY A 210 -11.91 5.02 -3.74
CA GLY A 210 -12.36 3.90 -2.92
C GLY A 210 -11.40 3.51 -1.80
N ASP A 211 -10.35 4.29 -1.52
CA ASP A 211 -9.39 4.00 -0.43
C ASP A 211 -10.01 4.33 0.94
N PRO A 212 -10.22 3.34 1.83
CA PRO A 212 -10.78 3.57 3.17
C PRO A 212 -9.98 4.55 4.03
N ASN A 213 -8.69 4.76 3.71
CA ASN A 213 -7.81 5.70 4.42
C ASN A 213 -7.92 7.14 3.90
N ARG A 214 -8.73 7.39 2.87
CA ARG A 214 -8.94 8.72 2.29
C ARG A 214 -10.41 9.16 2.29
N PRO A 215 -11.08 9.15 3.47
CA PRO A 215 -12.44 9.63 3.59
C PRO A 215 -12.55 11.16 3.43
N TYR A 216 -13.69 11.60 2.90
CA TYR A 216 -14.11 13.00 2.85
C TYR A 216 -15.64 13.07 2.95
N VAL A 217 -16.16 14.15 3.52
CA VAL A 217 -17.61 14.34 3.62
C VAL A 217 -18.14 14.87 2.28
N MET A 218 -19.13 14.19 1.70
CA MET A 218 -19.79 14.59 0.47
C MET A 218 -20.88 15.64 0.71
N GLY A 219 -21.59 15.53 1.83
CA GLY A 219 -22.67 16.44 2.22
C GLY A 219 -23.49 15.89 3.38
N SER A 220 -24.39 16.72 3.92
CA SER A 220 -25.35 16.32 4.95
C SER A 220 -26.56 15.61 4.35
N LEU A 221 -27.08 14.64 5.08
CA LEU A 221 -28.33 13.96 4.80
C LEU A 221 -29.42 14.50 5.72
N PHE A 222 -30.61 14.72 5.18
CA PHE A 222 -31.77 15.07 6.01
C PHE A 222 -32.14 13.91 6.94
N ASN A 223 -32.42 14.24 8.20
CA ASN A 223 -33.06 13.32 9.12
C ASN A 223 -34.50 13.81 9.37
N GLY A 224 -35.47 12.90 9.45
CA GLY A 224 -36.90 13.23 9.59
C GLY A 224 -37.28 13.90 10.93
N THR A 225 -36.33 14.11 11.83
CA THR A 225 -36.48 14.94 13.04
C THR A 225 -36.27 16.41 12.72
N THR A 226 -35.37 16.75 11.79
CA THR A 226 -35.14 18.11 11.29
C THR A 226 -36.30 18.61 10.41
N GLU A 227 -37.13 17.72 9.86
CA GLU A 227 -38.30 18.08 9.03
C GLU A 227 -39.64 18.19 9.80
N ARG A 228 -39.65 18.04 11.13
CA ARG A 228 -40.91 17.97 11.91
C ARG A 228 -41.27 19.18 12.79
N GLU A 229 -40.60 20.32 12.66
CA GLU A 229 -41.04 21.55 13.34
C GLU A 229 -41.79 22.56 12.44
N ASP A 230 -41.69 22.45 11.11
CA ASP A 230 -42.28 23.46 10.20
C ASP A 230 -43.66 23.09 9.61
N LEU A 231 -44.23 21.93 9.94
CA LEU A 231 -45.54 21.47 9.43
C LEU A 231 -46.70 21.59 10.42
N GLN A 232 -46.53 22.24 11.59
CA GLN A 232 -47.62 22.49 12.55
C GLN A 232 -48.04 23.97 12.70
N ARG A 233 -47.55 24.88 11.84
CA ARG A 233 -47.99 26.29 11.84
C ARG A 233 -48.70 26.70 10.55
N THR A 234 -49.67 25.92 10.08
CA THR A 234 -50.76 26.44 9.23
C THR A 234 -51.99 25.53 9.35
N ILE A 235 -52.80 25.78 10.38
CA ILE A 235 -54.27 25.69 10.34
C ILE A 235 -54.78 26.95 11.02
#